data_AF-A0A959PQI1-F1
#
_entry.id   AF-A0A959PQI1-F1
#
_cell.length_a   1.000
_cell.length_b   1.000
_cell.length_c   1.000
_cell.angle_alpha   90.00
_cell.angle_beta   90.00
_cell.angle_gamma   90.00
#
_symmetry.space_group_name_H-M   'P 1'
#
loop_
_entity.id
_entity.type
_entity.pdbx_description
1 polymer ?
#
loop_
_entity_poly.entity_id
_entity_poly.type
_entity_poly.pdbx_seq_one_letter_code
_entity_poly.pdbx_strand_id
1 'polypeptide(L)'
;MISFFSKLNQSNKPASFQHVEVDIHAHWLPGVDDGADSLETSIALIRGLLELGFRKLIATPHIMLEHYPNQPKKLRQVFQATSDYIRSQGINVELELAAEYMLDEGFLDQLDSRDVLSIGDRYLLVEFPMHKPFPLAGKFIERILESGYTPVLAHPERYSYYRRDIATFKELINQGALLQLNLLSLSGHYGKEVANWGRHLLEDRLYHFVGSDLHRASQLADYRVDLS
;
A
#
# COMPACT_ATOMS: atom_id res chain seq x y z
N MET A 1 -2.84 52.89 11.64
CA MET A 1 -1.94 52.14 10.75
C MET A 1 -1.24 51.09 11.60
N ILE A 2 -1.26 49.78 11.37
CA ILE A 2 -1.80 48.91 10.34
C ILE A 2 -2.05 47.56 11.05
N SER A 3 -3.21 46.97 10.84
CA SER A 3 -3.53 45.59 11.22
C SER A 3 -2.80 44.63 10.28
N PHE A 4 -2.19 43.57 10.81
CA PHE A 4 -1.82 42.38 10.05
C PHE A 4 -2.06 41.12 10.88
N PHE A 5 -3.33 40.78 11.08
CA PHE A 5 -3.76 39.39 11.16
C PHE A 5 -4.34 39.02 9.79
N SER A 6 -3.61 38.27 8.97
CA SER A 6 -4.25 37.51 7.89
C SER A 6 -3.36 36.39 7.37
N LYS A 7 -3.99 35.22 7.18
CA LYS A 7 -3.57 34.04 6.43
C LYS A 7 -2.87 32.91 7.19
N LEU A 8 -3.62 32.35 8.14
CA LEU A 8 -3.68 30.90 8.34
C LEU A 8 -5.04 30.41 7.82
N ASN A 9 -5.22 30.43 6.50
CA ASN A 9 -6.21 29.57 5.86
C ASN A 9 -5.41 28.48 5.16
N GLN A 10 -4.96 27.49 5.92
CA GLN A 10 -4.68 26.18 5.35
C GLN A 10 -6.02 25.66 4.87
N SER A 11 -6.17 25.47 3.57
CA SER A 11 -7.36 24.87 2.99
C SER A 11 -7.51 23.46 3.54
N ASN A 12 -8.45 23.25 4.47
CA ASN A 12 -8.88 21.94 4.97
C ASN A 12 -9.59 21.08 3.91
N LYS A 13 -9.30 21.28 2.62
CA LYS A 13 -9.85 20.42 1.58
C LYS A 13 -8.97 19.17 1.55
N PRO A 14 -9.51 17.96 1.78
CA PRO A 14 -8.74 16.75 1.55
C PRO A 14 -8.20 16.80 0.11
N ALA A 15 -6.97 16.30 -0.10
CA ALA A 15 -6.47 16.08 -1.45
C ALA A 15 -7.55 15.28 -2.19
N SER A 16 -8.13 15.86 -3.24
CA SER A 16 -9.28 15.23 -3.87
C SER A 16 -8.77 14.16 -4.82
N PHE A 17 -8.79 12.91 -4.38
CA PHE A 17 -8.53 11.73 -5.19
C PHE A 17 -9.68 11.45 -6.17
N GLN A 18 -10.25 12.48 -6.81
CA GLN A 18 -11.48 12.42 -7.62
C GLN A 18 -11.42 11.40 -8.77
N HIS A 19 -10.24 10.89 -9.11
CA HIS A 19 -10.02 9.90 -10.16
C HIS A 19 -9.45 8.56 -9.64
N VAL A 20 -9.25 8.42 -8.33
CA VAL A 20 -8.74 7.20 -7.69
C VAL A 20 -9.80 6.70 -6.69
N GLU A 21 -10.58 5.72 -7.13
CA GLU A 21 -11.68 5.15 -6.32
C GLU A 21 -11.28 3.86 -5.60
N VAL A 22 -10.14 3.27 -5.97
CA VAL A 22 -9.65 2.00 -5.40
C VAL A 22 -8.37 2.25 -4.62
N ASP A 23 -8.37 1.87 -3.34
CA ASP A 23 -7.16 1.76 -2.54
C ASP A 23 -6.65 0.32 -2.58
N ILE A 24 -5.52 0.08 -3.25
CA ILE A 24 -5.00 -1.28 -3.45
C ILE A 24 -4.06 -1.76 -2.33
N HIS A 25 -3.73 -0.90 -1.36
CA HIS A 25 -2.75 -1.21 -0.33
C HIS A 25 -3.16 -0.53 0.97
N ALA A 26 -3.62 -1.30 1.97
CA ALA A 26 -3.93 -0.82 3.30
C ALA A 26 -3.99 -1.93 4.35
N HIS A 27 -3.69 -1.59 5.61
CA HIS A 27 -3.56 -2.52 6.74
C HIS A 27 -4.72 -2.34 7.73
N TRP A 28 -5.94 -2.37 7.22
CA TRP A 28 -7.15 -2.22 8.04
C TRP A 28 -7.68 -3.56 8.59
N LEU A 29 -7.09 -4.69 8.23
CA LEU A 29 -7.54 -6.00 8.73
C LEU A 29 -7.06 -6.19 10.18
N PRO A 30 -7.94 -6.51 11.14
CA PRO A 30 -7.59 -6.43 12.55
C PRO A 30 -6.75 -7.60 13.05
N GLY A 31 -5.70 -7.28 13.82
CA GLY A 31 -4.95 -8.22 14.65
C GLY A 31 -4.09 -9.21 13.88
N VAL A 32 -3.71 -8.88 12.64
CA VAL A 32 -2.89 -9.75 11.78
C VAL A 32 -1.50 -9.16 11.51
N ASP A 33 -1.31 -7.85 11.59
CA ASP A 33 -0.04 -7.17 11.41
C ASP A 33 0.06 -5.89 12.28
N ASP A 34 0.89 -4.92 11.89
CA ASP A 34 1.07 -3.62 12.56
C ASP A 34 0.04 -2.55 12.17
N GLY A 35 -0.98 -2.92 11.42
CA GLY A 35 -2.14 -2.10 11.12
C GLY A 35 -3.17 -2.04 12.26
N ALA A 36 -4.43 -2.29 11.91
CA ALA A 36 -5.52 -2.29 12.88
C ALA A 36 -5.34 -3.39 13.94
N ASP A 37 -5.56 -3.06 15.21
CA ASP A 37 -5.50 -4.01 16.33
C ASP A 37 -6.86 -4.63 16.69
N SER A 38 -7.94 -4.01 16.22
CA SER A 38 -9.31 -4.29 16.64
C SER A 38 -10.32 -3.95 15.53
N LEU A 39 -11.54 -4.49 15.65
CA LEU A 39 -12.63 -4.18 14.71
C LEU A 39 -12.99 -2.69 14.74
N GLU A 40 -12.93 -2.08 15.92
CA GLU A 40 -13.17 -0.65 16.14
C GLU A 40 -12.13 0.19 15.39
N THR A 41 -10.85 -0.14 15.52
CA THR A 41 -9.77 0.52 14.76
C THR A 41 -9.96 0.30 13.25
N SER A 42 -10.31 -0.92 12.82
CA SER A 42 -10.57 -1.25 11.41
C SER A 42 -11.66 -0.35 10.81
N ILE A 43 -12.78 -0.17 11.52
CA ILE A 43 -13.87 0.71 11.09
C ILE A 43 -13.42 2.16 11.01
N ALA A 44 -12.62 2.63 11.97
CA ALA A 44 -12.11 3.99 11.96
C ALA A 44 -11.23 4.25 10.73
N LEU A 45 -10.35 3.30 10.38
CA LEU A 45 -9.51 3.39 9.18
C LEU A 45 -10.36 3.40 7.90
N ILE A 46 -11.30 2.45 7.77
CA ILE A 46 -12.19 2.35 6.61
C ILE A 46 -13.00 3.63 6.42
N ARG A 47 -13.60 4.18 7.48
CA ARG A 47 -14.33 5.45 7.40
C ARG A 47 -13.43 6.59 6.95
N GLY A 48 -12.20 6.66 7.47
CA GLY A 48 -11.20 7.62 7.02
C GLY A 48 -10.89 7.50 5.53
N LEU A 49 -10.68 6.28 5.02
CA LEU A 49 -10.45 6.03 3.60
C LEU A 49 -11.66 6.42 2.73
N LEU A 50 -12.89 6.14 3.19
CA LEU A 50 -14.11 6.58 2.52
C LEU A 50 -14.25 8.11 2.47
N GLU A 51 -13.87 8.80 3.56
CA GLU A 51 -13.81 10.28 3.64
C GLU A 51 -12.78 10.87 2.67
N LEU A 52 -11.68 10.17 2.39
CA LEU A 52 -10.69 10.54 1.38
C LEU A 52 -11.19 10.34 -0.06
N GLY A 53 -12.30 9.62 -0.25
CA GLY A 53 -12.95 9.44 -1.54
C GLY A 53 -12.89 8.02 -2.11
N PHE A 54 -12.15 7.10 -1.47
CA PHE A 54 -12.11 5.70 -1.92
C PHE A 54 -13.49 5.04 -1.81
N ARG A 55 -13.75 4.06 -2.66
CA ARG A 55 -15.02 3.32 -2.77
C ARG A 55 -14.81 1.81 -2.74
N LYS A 56 -13.64 1.35 -3.18
CA LYS A 56 -13.15 -0.01 -3.02
C LYS A 56 -11.87 -0.01 -2.21
N LEU A 57 -11.79 -0.88 -1.21
CA LEU A 57 -10.63 -1.03 -0.33
C LEU A 57 -10.12 -2.47 -0.39
N ILE A 58 -8.83 -2.63 -0.64
CA ILE A 58 -8.17 -3.93 -0.64
C ILE A 58 -7.33 -4.02 0.64
N ALA A 59 -7.63 -5.00 1.49
CA ALA A 59 -6.77 -5.32 2.62
C ALA A 59 -5.52 -6.05 2.10
N THR A 60 -4.35 -5.57 2.47
CA THR A 60 -3.05 -6.17 2.09
C THR A 60 -2.18 -6.38 3.32
N PRO A 61 -2.65 -7.16 4.31
CA PRO A 61 -1.84 -7.38 5.50
C PRO A 61 -0.51 -8.06 5.16
N HIS A 62 0.51 -7.82 5.97
CA HIS A 62 1.82 -8.40 5.76
C HIS A 62 1.81 -9.93 5.81
N ILE A 63 2.51 -10.57 4.88
CA ILE A 63 2.99 -11.95 4.98
C ILE A 63 4.52 -11.90 4.89
N MET A 64 5.17 -12.13 6.03
CA MET A 64 6.62 -12.04 6.20
C MET A 64 7.08 -13.12 7.16
N LEU A 65 7.98 -14.00 6.73
CA LEU A 65 8.29 -15.26 7.44
C LEU A 65 8.63 -15.05 8.92
N GLU A 66 9.45 -14.05 9.22
CA GLU A 66 10.00 -13.81 10.56
C GLU A 66 9.15 -12.87 11.43
N HIS A 67 8.40 -11.94 10.83
CA HIS A 67 7.73 -10.86 11.56
C HIS A 67 6.20 -11.03 11.60
N TYR A 68 5.60 -11.43 10.48
CA TYR A 68 4.17 -11.61 10.31
C TYR A 68 3.90 -12.91 9.54
N PRO A 69 4.03 -14.08 10.20
CA PRO A 69 3.87 -15.40 9.56
C PRO A 69 2.39 -15.73 9.31
N ASN A 70 1.67 -14.78 8.69
CA ASN A 70 0.27 -14.90 8.35
C ASN A 70 0.07 -15.97 7.28
N GLN A 71 -0.98 -16.77 7.47
CA GLN A 71 -1.38 -17.78 6.49
C GLN A 71 -2.59 -17.30 5.71
N PRO A 72 -2.64 -17.47 4.38
CA PRO A 72 -3.78 -17.07 3.55
C PRO A 72 -5.12 -17.56 4.08
N LYS A 73 -5.19 -18.83 4.51
CA LYS A 73 -6.39 -19.41 5.12
C LYS A 73 -6.88 -18.63 6.35
N LYS A 74 -5.97 -18.21 7.23
CA LYS A 74 -6.31 -17.44 8.44
C LYS A 74 -6.78 -16.03 8.05
N LEU A 75 -6.09 -15.38 7.11
CA LEU A 75 -6.47 -14.06 6.62
C LEU A 75 -7.87 -14.07 5.99
N ARG A 76 -8.22 -15.08 5.18
CA ARG A 76 -9.58 -15.26 4.63
C ARG A 76 -10.64 -15.34 5.73
N GLN A 77 -10.37 -16.04 6.83
CA GLN A 77 -11.29 -16.14 7.97
C GLN A 77 -11.50 -14.80 8.68
N VAL A 78 -10.41 -14.10 8.97
CA VAL A 78 -10.48 -12.77 9.62
C VAL A 78 -11.18 -11.78 8.69
N PHE A 79 -10.84 -11.77 7.40
CA PHE A 79 -11.47 -10.91 6.41
C PHE A 79 -12.98 -11.16 6.28
N GLN A 80 -13.42 -12.42 6.27
CA GLN A 80 -14.84 -12.74 6.22
C GLN A 80 -15.57 -12.18 7.45
N ALA A 81 -15.07 -12.45 8.65
CA ALA A 81 -15.67 -11.97 9.90
C ALA A 81 -15.69 -10.43 9.98
N THR A 82 -14.59 -9.77 9.62
CA THR A 82 -14.48 -8.31 9.59
C THR A 82 -15.42 -7.71 8.54
N SER A 83 -15.51 -8.29 7.35
CA SER A 83 -16.42 -7.84 6.30
C SER A 83 -17.88 -7.97 6.70
N ASP A 84 -18.27 -9.08 7.34
CA ASP A 84 -19.62 -9.27 7.87
C ASP A 84 -19.96 -8.24 8.94
N TYR A 85 -19.01 -7.95 9.83
CA TYR A 85 -19.16 -6.91 10.84
C TYR A 85 -19.31 -5.51 10.22
N ILE A 86 -18.48 -5.14 9.24
CA ILE A 86 -18.57 -3.86 8.53
C ILE A 86 -19.94 -3.69 7.88
N ARG A 87 -20.46 -4.74 7.21
CA ARG A 87 -21.80 -4.72 6.61
C ARG A 87 -22.89 -4.57 7.66
N SER A 88 -22.76 -5.20 8.84
CA SER A 88 -23.71 -5.06 9.96
C SER A 88 -23.79 -3.63 10.51
N GLN A 89 -22.73 -2.84 10.32
CA GLN A 89 -22.66 -1.43 10.72
C GLN A 89 -23.23 -0.47 9.66
N GLY A 90 -23.79 -1.00 8.56
CA GLY A 90 -24.36 -0.20 7.48
C GLY A 90 -23.34 0.57 6.64
N ILE A 91 -22.05 0.17 6.68
CA ILE A 91 -20.99 0.80 5.89
C ILE A 91 -21.02 0.20 4.48
N ASN A 92 -21.41 1.02 3.49
CA ASN A 92 -21.44 0.60 2.09
C ASN A 92 -20.08 0.82 1.41
N VAL A 93 -19.29 -0.24 1.26
CA VAL A 93 -17.95 -0.23 0.68
C VAL A 93 -17.65 -1.57 0.01
N GLU A 94 -16.98 -1.55 -1.13
CA GLU A 94 -16.47 -2.78 -1.75
C GLU A 94 -15.15 -3.18 -1.06
N LEU A 95 -15.06 -4.42 -0.59
CA LEU A 95 -13.90 -4.95 0.12
C LEU A 95 -13.32 -6.14 -0.64
N GLU A 96 -11.99 -6.19 -0.72
CA GLU A 96 -11.23 -7.30 -1.29
C GLU A 96 -10.08 -7.67 -0.34
N LEU A 97 -9.67 -8.95 -0.34
CA LEU A 97 -8.50 -9.42 0.41
C LEU A 97 -7.39 -9.78 -0.57
N ALA A 98 -6.22 -9.18 -0.36
CA ALA A 98 -4.94 -9.60 -0.91
C ALA A 98 -3.93 -9.68 0.26
N ALA A 99 -2.63 -9.67 -0.03
CA ALA A 99 -1.58 -9.55 0.97
C ALA A 99 -0.41 -8.74 0.42
N GLU A 100 0.35 -8.10 1.32
CA GLU A 100 1.68 -7.57 1.00
C GLU A 100 2.72 -8.62 1.39
N TYR A 101 3.41 -9.16 0.38
CA TYR A 101 4.41 -10.20 0.59
C TYR A 101 5.82 -9.62 0.68
N MET A 102 6.52 -9.88 1.80
CA MET A 102 7.96 -9.71 1.82
C MET A 102 8.60 -10.74 0.90
N LEU A 103 9.49 -10.32 0.00
CA LEU A 103 10.25 -11.26 -0.83
C LEU A 103 11.39 -11.87 -0.01
N ASP A 104 11.06 -12.94 0.70
CA ASP A 104 11.95 -13.79 1.48
C ASP A 104 11.85 -15.27 1.05
N GLU A 105 12.53 -16.17 1.76
CA GLU A 105 12.49 -17.61 1.45
C GLU A 105 11.09 -18.21 1.65
N GLY A 106 10.32 -17.70 2.62
CA GLY A 106 8.96 -18.16 2.89
C GLY A 106 7.97 -17.79 1.79
N PHE A 107 8.20 -16.68 1.08
CA PHE A 107 7.39 -16.32 -0.08
C PHE A 107 7.47 -17.34 -1.21
N LEU A 108 8.65 -17.91 -1.47
CA LEU A 108 8.80 -18.91 -2.55
C LEU A 108 8.00 -20.18 -2.25
N ASP A 109 8.06 -20.66 -1.01
CA ASP A 109 7.27 -21.81 -0.56
C ASP A 109 5.76 -21.54 -0.73
N GLN A 110 5.31 -20.32 -0.38
CA GLN A 110 3.92 -19.91 -0.53
C GLN A 110 3.51 -19.86 -2.01
N LEU A 111 4.37 -19.30 -2.87
CA LEU A 111 4.12 -19.20 -4.31
C LEU A 111 4.04 -20.58 -4.97
N ASP A 112 4.92 -21.51 -4.59
CA ASP A 112 4.93 -22.89 -5.09
C ASP A 112 3.71 -23.69 -4.64
N SER A 113 3.20 -23.41 -3.43
CA SER A 113 1.95 -24.01 -2.92
C SER A 113 0.69 -23.56 -3.70
N ARG A 114 0.79 -22.49 -4.49
CA ARG A 114 -0.31 -21.81 -5.20
C ARG A 114 -1.45 -21.28 -4.31
N ASP A 115 -1.28 -21.28 -2.99
CA ASP A 115 -2.20 -20.63 -2.06
C ASP A 115 -1.73 -19.19 -1.83
N VAL A 116 -1.93 -18.30 -2.81
CA VAL A 116 -1.56 -16.87 -2.67
C VAL A 116 -2.79 -15.98 -2.62
N LEU A 117 -2.62 -14.79 -2.03
CA LEU A 117 -3.63 -13.74 -1.95
C LEU A 117 -3.23 -12.63 -2.92
N SER A 118 -3.76 -12.71 -4.14
CA SER A 118 -3.52 -11.72 -5.19
C SER A 118 -4.65 -10.71 -5.29
N ILE A 119 -4.34 -9.52 -5.79
CA ILE A 119 -5.30 -8.51 -6.20
C ILE A 119 -5.88 -8.92 -7.57
N GLY A 120 -7.21 -9.02 -7.66
CA GLY A 120 -7.94 -9.33 -8.89
C GLY A 120 -7.47 -10.62 -9.58
N ASP A 121 -7.09 -11.64 -8.82
CA ASP A 121 -6.59 -12.95 -9.29
C ASP A 121 -5.37 -12.87 -10.23
N ARG A 122 -4.62 -11.75 -10.20
CA ARG A 122 -3.54 -11.49 -11.16
C ARG A 122 -2.31 -10.86 -10.53
N TYR A 123 -2.48 -9.91 -9.63
CA TYR A 123 -1.38 -9.08 -9.16
C TYR A 123 -0.94 -9.50 -7.76
N LEU A 124 0.36 -9.72 -7.55
CA LEU A 124 0.92 -9.94 -6.21
C LEU A 124 1.58 -8.65 -5.75
N LEU A 125 1.07 -8.05 -4.68
CA LEU A 125 1.73 -6.94 -4.02
C LEU A 125 2.91 -7.48 -3.21
N VAL A 126 4.10 -7.00 -3.54
CA VAL A 126 5.36 -7.50 -2.98
C VAL A 126 6.23 -6.34 -2.51
N GLU A 127 7.02 -6.56 -1.47
CA GLU A 127 8.00 -5.61 -0.98
C GLU A 127 9.40 -6.21 -0.84
N PHE A 128 10.41 -5.37 -1.01
CA PHE A 128 11.80 -5.71 -0.71
C PHE A 128 12.19 -5.26 0.70
N PRO A 129 13.28 -5.81 1.27
CA PRO A 129 13.86 -5.24 2.47
C PRO A 129 14.14 -3.74 2.30
N MET A 130 13.58 -2.90 3.18
CA MET A 130 13.61 -1.44 3.01
C MET A 130 15.01 -0.80 3.06
N HIS A 131 15.93 -1.41 3.81
CA HIS A 131 17.19 -0.77 4.21
C HIS A 131 18.45 -1.45 3.69
N LYS A 132 18.31 -2.52 2.90
CA LYS A 132 19.45 -3.24 2.33
C LYS A 132 19.17 -3.60 0.86
N PRO A 133 20.19 -3.53 -0.01
CA PRO A 133 20.07 -4.05 -1.38
C PRO A 133 19.51 -5.46 -1.40
N PHE A 134 18.70 -5.75 -2.42
CA PHE A 134 18.13 -7.07 -2.65
C PHE A 134 18.64 -7.64 -3.99
N PRO A 135 19.82 -8.26 -4.01
CA PRO A 135 20.44 -8.76 -5.26
C PRO A 135 19.60 -9.80 -6.01
N LEU A 136 18.64 -10.43 -5.33
CA LEU A 136 17.76 -11.45 -5.90
C LEU A 136 16.46 -10.87 -6.50
N ALA A 137 16.26 -9.55 -6.47
CA ALA A 137 15.03 -8.90 -6.92
C ALA A 137 14.52 -9.44 -8.28
N GLY A 138 15.36 -9.40 -9.32
CA GLY A 138 14.98 -9.87 -10.65
C GLY A 138 14.59 -11.36 -10.71
N LYS A 139 15.25 -12.22 -9.92
CA LYS A 139 14.91 -13.66 -9.87
C LYS A 139 13.54 -13.91 -9.24
N PHE A 140 13.18 -13.14 -8.21
CA PHE A 140 11.86 -13.23 -7.62
C PHE A 140 10.78 -12.71 -8.59
N ILE A 141 11.05 -11.61 -9.29
CA ILE A 141 10.15 -11.09 -10.33
C ILE A 141 9.90 -12.15 -11.41
N GLU A 142 10.97 -12.78 -11.93
CA GLU A 142 10.89 -13.86 -12.91
C GLU A 142 10.03 -15.02 -12.40
N ARG A 143 10.29 -15.51 -11.18
CA ARG A 143 9.50 -16.60 -10.57
C ARG A 143 8.01 -16.25 -10.42
N ILE A 144 7.68 -15.02 -10.04
CA ILE A 144 6.27 -14.58 -9.95
C ILE A 144 5.60 -14.63 -11.32
N LEU A 145 6.28 -14.13 -12.36
CA LEU A 145 5.78 -14.12 -13.74
C LEU A 145 5.59 -15.55 -14.27
N GLU A 146 6.55 -16.43 -14.06
CA GLU A 146 6.45 -17.85 -14.43
C GLU A 146 5.32 -18.57 -13.69
N SER A 147 4.88 -18.06 -12.52
CA SER A 147 3.75 -18.62 -11.76
C SER A 147 2.39 -18.14 -12.31
N GLY A 148 2.40 -17.26 -13.31
CA GLY A 148 1.20 -16.69 -13.93
C GLY A 148 0.67 -15.43 -13.24
N TYR A 149 1.44 -14.84 -12.32
CA TYR A 149 1.09 -13.59 -11.63
C TYR A 149 1.92 -12.42 -12.13
N THR A 150 1.45 -11.20 -11.90
CA THR A 150 2.22 -9.97 -12.18
C THR A 150 2.66 -9.35 -10.86
N PRO A 151 3.97 -9.15 -10.63
CA PRO A 151 4.44 -8.52 -9.40
C PRO A 151 4.16 -7.01 -9.41
N VAL A 152 3.63 -6.51 -8.30
CA VAL A 152 3.44 -5.09 -8.02
C VAL A 152 4.32 -4.73 -6.84
N LEU A 153 5.38 -3.97 -7.09
CA LEU A 153 6.33 -3.53 -6.07
C LEU A 153 5.71 -2.40 -5.25
N ALA A 154 5.49 -2.67 -3.96
CA ALA A 154 4.96 -1.72 -3.01
C ALA A 154 5.97 -0.59 -2.74
N HIS A 155 5.46 0.65 -2.67
CA HIS A 155 6.15 1.86 -2.20
C HIS A 155 7.65 1.98 -2.57
N PRO A 156 8.03 1.86 -3.86
CA PRO A 156 9.43 1.85 -4.29
C PRO A 156 10.20 3.12 -3.90
N GLU A 157 9.50 4.24 -3.69
CA GLU A 157 10.10 5.48 -3.21
C GLU A 157 10.67 5.40 -1.79
N ARG A 158 10.27 4.39 -1.01
CA ARG A 158 10.71 4.21 0.37
C ARG A 158 12.01 3.40 0.49
N TYR A 159 12.46 2.70 -0.56
CA TYR A 159 13.71 1.92 -0.54
C TYR A 159 14.95 2.82 -0.48
N SER A 160 15.63 2.85 0.66
CA SER A 160 16.69 3.84 0.93
C SER A 160 17.91 3.70 0.03
N TYR A 161 18.16 2.49 -0.49
CA TYR A 161 19.33 2.13 -1.29
C TYR A 161 19.11 2.26 -2.80
N TYR A 162 17.86 2.35 -3.26
CA TYR A 162 17.52 2.68 -4.66
C TYR A 162 17.23 4.17 -4.88
N ARG A 163 17.46 5.00 -3.85
CA ARG A 163 17.31 6.44 -3.99
C ARG A 163 18.23 6.95 -5.10
N ARG A 164 17.63 7.61 -6.10
CA ARG A 164 18.31 8.15 -7.29
C ARG A 164 18.80 7.09 -8.28
N ASP A 165 18.44 5.83 -8.08
CA ASP A 165 18.69 4.75 -9.05
C ASP A 165 17.41 4.42 -9.82
N ILE A 166 17.08 5.32 -10.75
CA ILE A 166 15.94 5.11 -11.63
C ILE A 166 16.16 3.96 -12.63
N ALA A 167 17.42 3.64 -12.93
CA ALA A 167 17.77 2.61 -13.89
C ALA A 167 17.33 1.24 -13.39
N THR A 168 17.53 0.94 -12.11
CA THR A 168 17.06 -0.32 -11.51
C THR A 168 15.53 -0.45 -11.59
N PHE A 169 14.75 0.60 -11.30
CA PHE A 169 13.29 0.51 -11.43
C PHE A 169 12.83 0.32 -12.88
N LYS A 170 13.47 1.00 -13.84
CA LYS A 170 13.19 0.79 -15.27
C LYS A 170 13.53 -0.63 -15.71
N GLU A 171 14.61 -1.22 -15.20
CA GLU A 171 14.97 -2.62 -15.46
C GLU A 171 13.93 -3.60 -14.89
N LEU A 172 13.48 -3.41 -13.64
CA LEU A 172 12.42 -4.24 -13.05
C LEU A 172 11.11 -4.13 -13.83
N ILE A 173 10.76 -2.93 -14.29
CA ILE A 173 9.58 -2.72 -15.16
C ILE A 173 9.74 -3.45 -16.49
N ASN A 174 10.91 -3.37 -17.12
CA ASN A 174 11.20 -4.09 -18.37
C ASN A 174 11.11 -5.61 -18.21
N GLN A 175 11.41 -6.14 -17.02
CA GLN A 175 11.23 -7.55 -16.68
C GLN A 175 9.75 -7.93 -16.48
N GLY A 176 8.86 -6.97 -16.29
CA GLY A 176 7.41 -7.18 -16.13
C GLY A 176 6.84 -6.79 -14.77
N ALA A 177 7.64 -6.18 -13.88
CA ALA A 177 7.14 -5.65 -12.62
C ALA A 177 6.35 -4.35 -12.82
N LEU A 178 5.38 -4.12 -11.95
CA LEU A 178 4.63 -2.88 -11.85
C LEU A 178 4.98 -2.18 -10.54
N LEU A 179 4.75 -0.87 -10.46
CA LEU A 179 5.08 -0.07 -9.27
C LEU A 179 3.82 0.52 -8.65
N GLN A 180 3.71 0.47 -7.33
CA GLN A 180 2.64 1.11 -6.56
C GLN A 180 3.17 2.30 -5.76
N LEU A 181 2.65 3.50 -6.01
CA LEU A 181 2.95 4.70 -5.23
C LEU A 181 2.20 4.66 -3.90
N ASN A 182 2.91 4.81 -2.78
CA ASN A 182 2.28 5.12 -1.51
C ASN A 182 1.94 6.63 -1.47
N LEU A 183 0.65 6.95 -1.41
CA LEU A 183 0.16 8.32 -1.43
C LEU A 183 0.67 9.16 -0.25
N LEU A 184 0.85 8.52 0.92
CA LEU A 184 1.39 9.15 2.12
C LEU A 184 2.87 9.57 1.94
N SER A 185 3.60 8.94 1.02
CA SER A 185 4.96 9.37 0.68
C SER A 185 5.01 10.80 0.14
N LEU A 186 4.00 11.24 -0.61
CA LEU A 186 3.97 12.56 -1.22
C LEU A 186 3.76 13.70 -0.21
N SER A 187 3.12 13.42 0.93
CA SER A 187 2.88 14.43 1.98
C SER A 187 4.14 14.79 2.77
N GLY A 188 5.20 13.99 2.66
CA GLY A 188 6.42 14.15 3.45
C GLY A 188 6.43 13.39 4.77
N HIS A 189 5.43 12.54 5.03
CA HIS A 189 5.34 11.69 6.22
C HIS A 189 6.63 10.89 6.48
N TYR A 190 7.18 10.25 5.44
CA TYR A 190 8.44 9.49 5.51
C TYR A 190 9.70 10.34 5.28
N GLY A 191 9.57 11.67 5.36
CA GLY A 191 10.65 12.64 5.17
C GLY A 191 10.75 13.20 3.75
N LYS A 192 11.41 14.36 3.64
CA LYS A 192 11.51 15.14 2.39
C LYS A 192 12.18 14.38 1.26
N GLU A 193 13.19 13.55 1.57
CA GLU A 193 13.89 12.76 0.55
C GLU A 193 12.95 11.73 -0.11
N VAL A 194 12.10 11.05 0.67
CA VAL A 194 11.11 10.09 0.14
C VAL A 194 10.07 10.81 -0.69
N ALA A 195 9.55 11.96 -0.21
CA ALA A 195 8.58 12.73 -0.97
C ALA A 195 9.13 13.26 -2.31
N ASN A 196 10.36 13.78 -2.30
CA ASN A 196 11.00 14.26 -3.53
C ASN A 196 11.27 13.11 -4.51
N TRP A 197 11.69 11.95 -4.00
CA TRP A 197 11.92 10.79 -4.83
C TRP A 197 10.62 10.20 -5.41
N GLY A 198 9.56 10.13 -4.61
CA GLY A 198 8.23 9.74 -5.07
C GLY A 198 7.69 10.68 -6.15
N ARG A 199 7.85 12.01 -5.99
CA ARG A 199 7.51 12.96 -7.06
C ARG A 199 8.32 12.73 -8.33
N HIS A 200 9.61 12.46 -8.22
CA HIS A 200 10.45 12.18 -9.38
C HIS A 200 10.01 10.92 -10.15
N LEU A 201 9.73 9.82 -9.44
CA LEU A 201 9.20 8.59 -10.06
C LEU A 201 7.82 8.82 -10.71
N LEU A 202 7.01 9.70 -10.14
CA LEU A 202 5.70 10.10 -10.68
C LEU A 202 5.84 10.97 -11.95
N GLU A 203 6.75 11.94 -11.95
CA GLU A 203 7.07 12.79 -13.11
C GLU A 203 7.60 11.96 -14.29
N ASP A 204 8.42 10.94 -14.01
CA ASP A 204 8.92 9.97 -14.99
C ASP A 204 7.87 8.91 -15.39
N ARG A 205 6.65 8.99 -14.83
CA ARG A 205 5.49 8.11 -15.13
C ARG A 205 5.76 6.62 -14.91
N LEU A 206 6.49 6.28 -13.84
CA LEU A 206 6.85 4.88 -13.55
C LEU A 206 5.81 4.13 -12.71
N TYR A 207 4.89 4.85 -12.05
CA TYR A 207 3.84 4.23 -11.25
C TYR A 207 2.69 3.70 -12.09
N HIS A 208 2.18 2.54 -11.67
CA HIS A 208 1.08 1.83 -12.30
C HIS A 208 -0.15 1.78 -11.38
N PHE A 209 0.09 1.74 -10.07
CA PHE A 209 -0.94 1.76 -9.05
C PHE A 209 -0.66 2.82 -7.99
N VAL A 210 -1.69 3.11 -7.20
CA VAL A 210 -1.61 3.97 -6.02
C VAL A 210 -2.28 3.25 -4.86
N GLY A 211 -1.76 3.46 -3.66
CA GLY A 211 -2.32 2.89 -2.45
C GLY A 211 -2.03 3.80 -1.26
N SER A 212 -2.85 3.69 -0.22
CA SER A 212 -2.68 4.49 0.98
C SER A 212 -1.51 3.99 1.82
N ASP A 213 -1.34 2.66 1.94
CA ASP A 213 -0.44 2.04 2.92
C ASP A 213 -0.80 2.50 4.36
N LEU A 214 -2.12 2.68 4.58
CA LEU A 214 -2.66 3.19 5.83
C LEU A 214 -2.66 2.10 6.91
N HIS A 215 -2.00 2.40 8.03
CA HIS A 215 -1.90 1.52 9.19
C HIS A 215 -2.63 2.09 10.41
N ARG A 216 -2.65 3.41 10.58
CA ARG A 216 -3.14 4.09 11.78
C ARG A 216 -3.98 5.30 11.46
N ALA A 217 -5.01 5.55 12.26
CA ALA A 217 -5.91 6.69 12.07
C ALA A 217 -5.18 8.05 12.18
N SER A 218 -4.06 8.12 12.92
CA SER A 218 -3.24 9.33 12.99
C SER A 218 -2.64 9.75 11.64
N GLN A 219 -2.42 8.80 10.72
CA GLN A 219 -1.88 9.09 9.38
C GLN A 219 -2.94 9.76 8.47
N LEU A 220 -4.23 9.63 8.76
CA LEU A 220 -5.31 10.22 7.94
C LEU A 220 -5.18 11.74 7.80
N ALA A 221 -4.59 12.42 8.80
CA ALA A 221 -4.37 13.86 8.77
C ALA A 221 -3.39 14.28 7.66
N ASP A 222 -2.42 13.42 7.33
CA ASP A 222 -1.35 13.74 6.38
C ASP A 222 -1.80 13.63 4.91
N TYR A 223 -2.91 12.95 4.63
CA TYR A 223 -3.56 12.93 3.30
C TYR A 223 -4.37 14.18 3.01
N ARG A 224 -4.62 15.02 4.02
CA ARG A 224 -5.40 16.27 3.89
C ARG A 224 -4.51 17.48 3.57
N VAL A 225 -3.22 17.25 3.36
CA VAL A 225 -2.27 18.26 2.91
C VAL A 225 -2.37 18.37 1.39
N ASP A 226 -2.36 19.59 0.86
CA ASP A 226 -2.45 19.84 -0.57
C ASP A 226 -1.31 19.12 -1.32
N LEU A 227 -1.68 18.15 -2.16
CA LEU A 227 -0.74 17.37 -2.99
C LEU A 227 -0.57 17.97 -4.39
N SER A 228 -1.16 19.15 -4.65
CA SER A 228 -1.13 19.86 -5.94
C SER A 228 0.27 20.33 -6.36
#